data_AF-A0A858RGI6-F1
#
_entry.id   AF-A0A858RGI6-F1
#
_cell.length_a   1.000
_cell.length_b   1.000
_cell.length_c   1.000
_cell.angle_alpha   90.00
_cell.angle_beta   90.00
_cell.angle_gamma   90.00
#
_symmetry.space_group_name_H-M   'P 1'
#
loop_
_entity.id
_entity.type
_entity.pdbx_description
1 polymer ?
#
loop_
_entity_poly.entity_id
_entity_poly.type
_entity_poly.pdbx_seq_one_letter_code
_entity_poly.pdbx_strand_id
1 'polypeptide(L)'
;MTQTAPAPDSHRTSGGEITGEEKEAWLRMSQILRAQEDVHAVLAIEWDPDEMRWWYLIETTFATFPRFVVGYTDPENLAPVIFFQSSADWSAKDAWSGLIPGRPIIPF
;
A
#
# COMPACT_ATOMS: atom_id res chain seq x y z
N MET A 1 14.99 -51.57 11.59
CA MET A 1 14.23 -50.46 12.18
C MET A 1 14.47 -49.25 11.30
N THR A 2 13.51 -48.92 10.44
CA THR A 2 13.62 -47.77 9.52
C THR A 2 12.63 -46.74 10.04
N GLN A 3 13.14 -45.65 10.61
CA GLN A 3 12.32 -44.55 11.11
C GLN A 3 11.95 -43.66 9.92
N THR A 4 10.74 -43.85 9.40
CA THR A 4 10.12 -42.98 8.42
C THR A 4 9.85 -41.62 9.08
N ALA A 5 10.56 -40.58 8.66
CA ALA A 5 10.26 -39.21 9.06
C ALA A 5 8.83 -38.86 8.57
N PRO A 6 8.00 -38.19 9.39
CA PRO A 6 6.66 -37.81 8.99
C PRO A 6 6.72 -36.80 7.84
N ALA A 7 5.82 -36.99 6.87
CA ALA A 7 5.63 -36.07 5.76
C ALA A 7 5.39 -34.63 6.28
N PRO A 8 5.90 -33.59 5.60
CA PRO A 8 5.59 -32.22 5.99
C PRO A 8 4.09 -32.00 5.84
N ASP A 9 3.47 -31.68 6.98
CA ASP A 9 2.07 -31.31 7.08
C ASP A 9 1.74 -30.21 6.07
N SER A 10 0.65 -30.46 5.36
CA SER A 10 0.02 -29.56 4.42
C SER A 10 -0.54 -28.37 5.19
N HIS A 11 0.30 -27.38 5.51
CA HIS A 11 -0.12 -26.10 6.05
C HIS A 11 -0.60 -25.21 4.90
N ARG A 12 -1.88 -25.41 4.56
CA ARG A 12 -2.85 -24.41 4.09
C ARG A 12 -2.26 -23.01 3.85
N THR A 13 -1.82 -22.72 2.63
CA THR A 13 -1.61 -21.36 2.13
C THR A 13 -2.96 -20.69 1.96
N SER A 14 -3.36 -19.88 2.93
CA SER A 14 -4.54 -19.01 2.83
C SER A 14 -4.11 -17.60 3.18
N GLY A 15 -3.95 -16.77 2.15
CA GLY A 15 -3.35 -15.44 2.19
C GLY A 15 -1.98 -15.48 1.53
N GLY A 16 -1.90 -15.09 0.26
CA GLY A 16 -0.67 -15.17 -0.55
C GLY A 16 0.51 -14.60 0.22
N GLU A 17 1.56 -15.41 0.39
CA GLU A 17 2.81 -14.96 0.97
C GLU A 17 3.37 -13.85 0.10
N ILE A 18 3.43 -12.64 0.65
CA ILE A 18 4.20 -11.55 0.05
C ILE A 18 5.64 -12.05 -0.04
N THR A 19 6.17 -12.12 -1.25
CA THR A 19 7.56 -12.53 -1.48
C THR A 19 8.53 -11.55 -0.81
N GLY A 20 9.77 -11.98 -0.55
CA GLY A 20 10.80 -11.10 0.00
C GLY A 20 10.99 -9.82 -0.83
N GLU A 21 10.91 -9.96 -2.16
CA GLU A 21 11.06 -8.86 -3.12
C GLU A 21 9.89 -7.86 -3.06
N GLU A 22 8.64 -8.35 -3.00
CA GLU A 22 7.46 -7.49 -2.84
C GLU A 22 7.49 -6.71 -1.52
N LYS A 23 7.95 -7.36 -0.44
CA LYS A 23 8.12 -6.71 0.86
C LYS A 23 9.20 -5.63 0.82
N GLU A 24 10.33 -5.89 0.17
CA GLU A 24 11.40 -4.91 0.00
C GLU A 24 10.97 -3.71 -0.85
N ALA A 25 10.22 -3.97 -1.94
CA ALA A 25 9.67 -2.91 -2.79
C ALA A 25 8.65 -2.04 -2.03
N TRP A 26 7.78 -2.67 -1.24
CA TRP A 26 6.84 -1.96 -0.36
C TRP A 26 7.56 -1.08 0.67
N LEU A 27 8.60 -1.64 1.33
CA LEU A 27 9.39 -0.90 2.33
C LEU A 27 10.09 0.30 1.71
N ARG A 28 10.70 0.11 0.53
CA ARG A 28 11.34 1.20 -0.22
C ARG A 28 10.34 2.30 -0.55
N MET A 29 9.16 1.94 -1.04
CA MET A 29 8.12 2.91 -1.39
C MET A 29 7.61 3.67 -0.15
N SER A 30 7.41 2.96 0.97
CA SER A 30 7.03 3.57 2.25
C SER A 30 8.06 4.57 2.76
N GLN A 31 9.35 4.25 2.61
CA GLN A 31 10.44 5.18 2.97
C GLN A 31 10.46 6.42 2.08
N ILE A 32 10.25 6.28 0.77
CA ILE A 32 10.19 7.42 -0.17
C ILE A 32 9.07 8.38 0.20
N LEU A 33 7.88 7.86 0.52
CA LEU A 33 6.73 8.68 0.91
C LEU A 33 6.96 9.36 2.26
N ARG A 34 7.50 8.65 3.25
CA ARG A 34 7.79 9.21 4.58
C ARG A 34 8.91 10.25 4.57
N ALA A 35 9.77 10.25 3.56
CA ALA A 35 10.82 11.25 3.41
C ALA A 35 10.30 12.61 2.93
N GLN A 36 9.04 12.70 2.46
CA GLN A 36 8.42 13.96 2.06
C GLN A 36 8.02 14.77 3.29
N GLU A 37 8.41 16.06 3.34
CA GLU A 37 8.17 16.95 4.48
C GLU A 37 6.67 17.13 4.79
N ASP A 38 5.85 17.06 3.75
CA ASP A 38 4.40 17.28 3.84
C ASP A 38 3.62 16.04 4.28
N VAL A 39 4.28 14.88 4.41
CA VAL A 39 3.65 13.61 4.79
C VAL A 39 3.72 13.41 6.31
N HIS A 40 2.57 13.41 6.96
CA HIS A 40 2.43 13.08 8.38
C HIS A 40 2.46 11.57 8.60
N ALA A 41 1.66 10.84 7.82
CA ALA A 41 1.54 9.39 7.93
C ALA A 41 1.25 8.75 6.57
N VAL A 42 1.81 7.56 6.37
CA VAL A 42 1.43 6.68 5.27
C VAL A 42 0.40 5.69 5.80
N LEU A 43 -0.82 5.76 5.27
CA LEU A 43 -1.95 4.96 5.75
C LEU A 43 -2.11 3.67 4.95
N ALA A 44 -1.89 3.70 3.63
CA ALA A 44 -1.89 2.53 2.78
C ALA A 44 -0.95 2.71 1.59
N ILE A 45 -0.37 1.60 1.12
CA ILE A 45 0.40 1.51 -0.12
C ILE A 45 0.06 0.17 -0.77
N GLU A 46 -0.20 0.18 -2.07
CA GLU A 46 -0.53 -1.02 -2.84
C GLU A 46 0.15 -0.98 -4.22
N TRP A 47 0.70 -2.11 -4.66
CA TRP A 47 1.19 -2.26 -6.03
C TRP A 47 0.05 -2.69 -6.96
N ASP A 48 -0.13 -1.95 -8.05
CA ASP A 48 -1.01 -2.27 -9.15
C ASP A 48 -0.17 -2.83 -10.31
N PRO A 49 -0.19 -4.16 -10.53
CA PRO A 49 0.59 -4.79 -11.58
C PRO A 49 0.06 -4.49 -12.98
N ASP A 50 -1.24 -4.19 -13.12
CA ASP A 50 -1.87 -3.96 -14.42
C ASP A 50 -1.45 -2.59 -14.97
N GLU A 51 -1.34 -1.60 -14.09
CA GLU A 51 -0.93 -0.24 -14.44
C GLU A 51 0.54 0.06 -14.12
N MET A 52 1.28 -0.94 -13.63
CA MET A 52 2.68 -0.85 -13.20
C MET A 52 2.96 0.36 -12.29
N ARG A 53 2.14 0.57 -11.27
CA ARG A 53 2.26 1.71 -10.36
C ARG A 53 1.97 1.37 -8.92
N TRP A 54 2.55 2.14 -8.01
CA TRP A 54 2.18 2.13 -6.61
C TRP A 54 1.06 3.13 -6.35
N TRP A 55 -0.06 2.66 -5.83
CA TRP A 55 -1.07 3.50 -5.20
C TRP A 55 -0.70 3.76 -3.75
N TYR A 56 -0.99 4.97 -3.27
CA TYR A 56 -0.76 5.34 -1.89
C TYR A 56 -1.90 6.20 -1.34
N LEU A 57 -2.17 6.03 -0.05
CA LEU A 57 -3.01 6.89 0.77
C LEU A 57 -2.17 7.44 1.92
N ILE A 58 -2.10 8.76 2.03
CA ILE A 58 -1.31 9.48 3.01
C ILE A 58 -2.16 10.49 3.77
N GLU A 59 -1.73 10.80 4.98
CA GLU A 59 -2.16 11.96 5.75
C GLU A 59 -1.05 13.02 5.69
N THR A 60 -1.42 14.28 5.47
CA THR A 60 -0.48 15.40 5.36
C THR A 60 -0.30 16.12 6.70
N THR A 61 0.86 16.75 6.90
CA THR A 61 1.25 17.41 8.16
C THR A 61 0.48 18.71 8.42
N PHE A 62 -0.03 19.36 7.39
CA PHE A 62 -0.65 20.68 7.52
C PHE A 62 -2.14 20.57 7.83
N ALA A 63 -2.60 21.33 8.83
CA ALA A 63 -4.02 21.50 9.15
C ALA A 63 -4.82 22.21 8.04
N THR A 64 -4.14 22.72 7.00
CA THR A 64 -4.75 23.36 5.84
C THR A 64 -5.04 22.35 4.74
N PHE A 65 -6.24 22.47 4.17
CA PHE A 65 -6.78 21.62 3.11
C PHE A 65 -5.78 21.41 1.95
N PRO A 66 -5.54 20.18 1.47
CA PRO A 66 -6.14 18.89 1.87
C PRO A 66 -5.34 18.12 2.96
N ARG A 67 -6.05 17.36 3.81
CA ARG A 67 -5.47 16.55 4.91
C ARG A 67 -5.13 15.12 4.49
N PHE A 68 -5.91 14.54 3.59
CA PHE A 68 -5.75 13.17 3.09
C PHE A 68 -5.56 13.23 1.58
N VAL A 69 -4.56 12.50 1.08
CA VAL A 69 -4.24 12.44 -0.35
C VAL A 69 -4.18 10.98 -0.76
N VAL A 70 -4.89 10.65 -1.83
CA VAL A 70 -4.73 9.43 -2.60
C VAL A 70 -3.97 9.78 -3.86
N GLY A 71 -2.89 9.07 -4.13
CA GLY A 71 -2.10 9.27 -5.33
C GLY A 71 -1.45 7.99 -5.81
N TYR A 72 -0.70 8.10 -6.89
CA TYR A 72 0.05 7.01 -7.47
C TYR A 72 1.42 7.45 -7.98
N THR A 73 2.33 6.51 -8.17
CA THR A 73 3.60 6.76 -8.87
C THR A 73 3.40 6.72 -10.36
N ASP A 74 3.94 7.71 -11.07
CA ASP A 74 4.11 7.62 -12.52
C ASP A 74 5.00 6.40 -12.87
N PRO A 75 4.57 5.51 -13.79
CA PRO A 75 5.33 4.31 -14.14
C PRO A 75 6.72 4.58 -14.76
N GLU A 76 6.92 5.74 -15.39
CA GLU A 76 8.16 6.05 -16.12
C GLU A 76 9.24 6.65 -15.21
N ASN A 77 8.85 7.49 -14.25
CA ASN A 77 9.80 8.25 -13.44
C ASN A 77 9.55 8.16 -11.91
N LEU A 78 8.57 7.39 -11.48
CA LEU A 78 8.15 7.25 -10.07
C LEU A 78 7.76 8.57 -9.41
N ALA A 79 7.43 9.60 -10.19
CA ALA A 79 6.95 10.86 -9.64
C ALA A 79 5.58 10.67 -9.00
N PRO A 80 5.33 11.29 -7.83
CA PRO A 80 4.02 11.24 -7.20
C PRO A 80 2.99 12.03 -8.01
N VAL A 81 1.84 11.42 -8.26
CA VAL A 81 0.69 12.03 -8.92
C VAL A 81 -0.51 12.01 -7.99
N ILE A 82 -1.17 13.15 -7.83
CA ILE A 82 -2.36 13.27 -6.99
C ILE A 82 -3.59 12.84 -7.80
N PHE A 83 -4.29 11.81 -7.33
CA PHE A 83 -5.55 11.36 -7.89
C PHE A 83 -6.74 12.01 -7.18
N PHE A 84 -6.70 12.04 -5.85
CA PHE A 84 -7.78 12.55 -5.02
C PHE A 84 -7.24 13.20 -3.75
N GLN A 85 -7.91 14.25 -3.28
CA GLN A 85 -7.53 14.95 -2.07
C GLN A 85 -8.78 15.42 -1.30
N SER A 86 -8.76 15.28 0.03
CA SER A 86 -9.89 15.65 0.89
C SER A 86 -9.40 16.03 2.29
N SER A 87 -10.18 16.84 3.00
CA SER A 87 -9.97 17.03 4.45
C SER A 87 -10.69 15.97 5.30
N ALA A 88 -11.55 15.16 4.69
CA ALA A 88 -12.32 14.14 5.37
C ALA A 88 -11.74 12.74 5.15
N ASP A 89 -11.38 12.06 6.24
CA ASP A 89 -10.84 10.69 6.24
C ASP A 89 -11.75 9.70 5.50
N TRP A 90 -13.05 9.74 5.80
CA TRP A 90 -14.04 8.84 5.18
C TRP A 90 -14.08 8.99 3.65
N SER A 91 -13.96 10.21 3.14
CA SER A 91 -14.03 10.48 1.71
C SER A 91 -12.77 10.01 0.98
N ALA A 92 -11.60 10.11 1.62
CA ALA A 92 -10.36 9.56 1.08
C ALA A 92 -10.36 8.02 1.10
N LYS A 93 -10.92 7.41 2.15
CA LYS A 93 -11.11 5.95 2.23
C LYS A 93 -12.10 5.44 1.20
N ASP A 94 -13.21 6.14 0.96
CA ASP A 94 -14.16 5.81 -0.10
C ASP A 94 -13.50 5.86 -1.49
N ALA A 95 -12.72 6.92 -1.75
CA ALA A 95 -11.94 7.02 -2.99
C ALA A 95 -10.94 5.87 -3.14
N TRP A 96 -10.21 5.52 -2.07
CA TRP A 96 -9.30 4.37 -2.05
C TRP A 96 -10.01 3.05 -2.32
N SER A 97 -11.13 2.78 -1.64
CA SER A 97 -11.91 1.56 -1.82
C SER A 97 -12.50 1.42 -3.22
N GLY A 98 -12.79 2.53 -3.90
CA GLY A 98 -13.24 2.53 -5.29
C GLY A 98 -12.16 2.18 -6.31
N LEU A 99 -10.88 2.40 -5.98
CA LEU A 99 -9.75 2.14 -6.89
C LEU A 99 -9.36 0.68 -6.96
N ILE A 100 -9.48 -0.06 -5.86
CA ILE A 100 -9.01 -1.45 -5.76
C ILE A 100 -10.16 -2.34 -5.26
N PRO A 101 -11.05 -2.78 -6.17
CA PRO A 101 -12.21 -3.58 -5.78
C PRO A 101 -11.77 -4.87 -5.09
N GLY A 102 -12.24 -5.10 -3.86
CA GLY A 102 -12.11 -6.39 -3.18
C GLY A 102 -10.91 -6.56 -2.24
N ARG A 103 -10.14 -5.51 -1.94
CA ARG A 103 -9.07 -5.59 -0.93
C ARG A 103 -9.40 -4.78 0.34
N PRO A 104 -9.29 -5.38 1.54
CA PRO A 104 -9.50 -4.66 2.78
C PRO A 104 -8.45 -3.56 2.93
N ILE A 105 -8.88 -2.36 3.34
CA ILE A 105 -7.95 -1.36 3.88
C ILE A 105 -7.35 -2.01 5.12
N ILE A 106 -6.06 -2.36 5.09
CA ILE A 106 -5.35 -2.87 6.27
C ILE A 106 -5.14 -1.66 7.19
N PRO A 107 -5.88 -1.53 8.30
CA PRO A 107 -5.59 -0.49 9.27
C PRO A 107 -4.34 -0.95 10.03
N PHE A 108 -3.27 -0.16 9.97
CA PHE A 108 -2.12 -0.28 10.85
C PHE A 108 -2.40 0.40 12.19
#